data_AF-A0A8S3ZE27-F1
#
_entry.id   AF-A0A8S3ZE27-F1
#
_cell.length_a   1.000
_cell.length_b   1.000
_cell.length_c   1.000
_cell.angle_alpha   90.00
_cell.angle_beta   90.00
_cell.angle_gamma   90.00
#
_symmetry.space_group_name_H-M   'P 1'
#
loop_
_entity.id
_entity.type
_entity.pdbx_description
1 polymer ?
#
loop_
_entity_poly.entity_id
_entity_poly.type
_entity_poly.pdbx_seq_one_letter_code
_entity_poly.pdbx_strand_id
1 'polypeptide(L)'
;MATAGLILTVSSLVCFIAGVASQAATDASSHCSYLVNSVSRFQPNAAAFKIYTRSRSPRVTSGEPIEVTIGPFSSSLNFFNFTDFILYATPLNTANLEVEFVGTGQPHVGVFQLFDKWRAGAGGLNCNPRSRAEDSVGAFEERLLATFKQYYPNNPMLSRYHAPARNQVSVLWWPTKEALLYPEIKFVANIKSMGNWFKLQSTPWKVNRPVDQWAS
;
A
#
# COMPACT_ATOMS: atom_id res chain seq x y z
N MET A 1 36.39 -56.61 -30.18
CA MET A 1 35.28 -56.79 -29.22
C MET A 1 35.45 -55.79 -28.09
N ALA A 2 34.34 -55.36 -27.48
CA ALA A 2 34.19 -54.27 -26.50
C ALA A 2 33.95 -52.87 -27.09
N THR A 3 32.68 -52.63 -27.43
CA THR A 3 32.02 -51.33 -27.57
C THR A 3 31.84 -50.68 -26.19
N ALA A 4 32.39 -49.48 -25.97
CA ALA A 4 32.10 -48.66 -24.79
C ALA A 4 30.90 -47.74 -25.08
N GLY A 5 29.78 -48.04 -24.42
CA GLY A 5 28.55 -47.23 -24.46
C GLY A 5 28.56 -46.13 -23.40
N LEU A 6 28.27 -44.91 -23.88
CA LEU A 6 27.40 -43.87 -23.30
C LEU A 6 27.10 -43.88 -21.78
N ILE A 7 27.49 -42.82 -21.06
CA ILE A 7 26.60 -42.13 -20.10
C ILE A 7 26.89 -40.61 -20.18
N LEU A 8 26.05 -39.88 -20.91
CA LEU A 8 25.91 -38.43 -20.84
C LEU A 8 24.83 -38.13 -19.81
N THR A 9 25.20 -37.69 -18.62
CA THR A 9 24.26 -37.12 -17.65
C THR A 9 23.90 -35.70 -18.08
N VAL A 10 22.75 -35.57 -18.74
CA VAL A 10 22.08 -34.28 -18.94
C VAL A 10 21.46 -33.89 -17.60
N SER A 11 22.13 -33.01 -16.86
CA SER A 11 21.54 -32.36 -15.69
C SER A 11 20.47 -31.38 -16.17
N SER A 12 19.22 -31.81 -16.06
CA SER A 12 18.03 -31.00 -16.28
C SER A 12 18.03 -29.80 -15.33
N LEU A 13 18.41 -28.64 -15.85
CA LEU A 13 18.20 -27.35 -15.20
C LEU A 13 16.69 -27.05 -15.30
N VAL A 14 15.92 -27.51 -14.33
CA VAL A 14 14.51 -27.14 -14.18
C VAL A 14 14.48 -25.68 -13.74
N CYS A 15 14.21 -24.78 -14.69
CA CYS A 15 13.80 -23.42 -14.43
C CYS A 15 12.54 -23.43 -13.55
N PHE A 16 12.72 -23.23 -12.24
CA PHE A 16 11.64 -22.78 -11.36
C PHE A 16 11.30 -21.33 -11.72
N ILE A 17 10.55 -21.15 -12.80
CA ILE A 17 9.72 -19.96 -12.96
C ILE A 17 8.52 -20.20 -12.05
N ALA A 18 8.67 -19.81 -10.78
CA ALA A 18 7.51 -19.62 -9.92
C ALA A 18 6.69 -18.48 -10.53
N GLY A 19 5.72 -18.85 -11.36
CA GLY A 19 4.63 -17.96 -11.73
C GLY A 19 3.90 -17.59 -10.45
N VAL A 20 4.17 -16.40 -9.92
CA VAL A 20 3.38 -15.79 -8.86
C VAL A 20 2.06 -15.35 -9.52
N ALA A 21 1.20 -16.34 -9.76
CA ALA A 21 -0.18 -16.09 -10.15
C ALA A 21 -0.87 -15.39 -8.97
N SER A 22 -1.50 -14.28 -9.27
CA SER A 22 -2.21 -13.38 -8.37
C SER A 22 -3.19 -14.10 -7.43
N GLN A 23 -2.75 -14.39 -6.21
CA GLN A 23 -3.58 -14.76 -5.07
C GLN A 23 -3.17 -13.85 -3.90
N ALA A 24 -3.54 -12.57 -3.94
CA ALA A 24 -3.07 -11.61 -2.93
C ALA A 24 -4.17 -10.90 -2.12
N ALA A 25 -5.44 -11.01 -2.50
CA ALA A 25 -6.44 -10.03 -2.02
C ALA A 25 -7.60 -10.60 -1.19
N THR A 26 -7.79 -11.93 -1.10
CA THR A 26 -8.91 -12.54 -0.35
C THR A 26 -8.48 -13.40 0.84
N ASP A 27 -7.17 -13.66 1.01
CA ASP A 27 -6.69 -14.41 2.17
C ASP A 27 -6.68 -13.52 3.42
N ALA A 28 -7.39 -13.97 4.46
CA ALA A 28 -7.39 -13.32 5.78
C ALA A 28 -5.98 -13.17 6.38
N SER A 29 -5.03 -13.99 5.94
CA SER A 29 -3.61 -14.01 6.32
C SER A 29 -2.70 -13.12 5.47
N SER A 30 -3.20 -12.49 4.39
CA SER A 30 -2.38 -11.66 3.48
C SER A 30 -1.82 -10.39 4.16
N HIS A 31 -0.70 -9.88 3.66
CA HIS A 31 -0.11 -8.61 4.13
C HIS A 31 -1.06 -7.42 3.93
N CYS A 32 -1.86 -7.43 2.87
CA CYS A 32 -2.91 -6.44 2.65
C CYS A 32 -4.00 -6.53 3.72
N SER A 33 -4.53 -7.73 4.00
CA SER A 33 -5.51 -7.93 5.07
C SER A 33 -4.98 -7.43 6.42
N TYR A 34 -3.72 -7.73 6.74
CA TYR A 34 -3.08 -7.25 7.97
C TYR A 34 -3.14 -5.73 8.13
N LEU A 35 -2.73 -5.01 7.09
CA LEU A 35 -2.54 -3.56 7.15
C LEU A 35 -3.87 -2.82 6.99
N VAL A 36 -4.75 -3.28 6.09
CA VAL A 36 -6.07 -2.66 5.85
C VAL A 36 -6.98 -2.84 7.06
N ASN A 37 -6.99 -4.04 7.66
CA ASN A 37 -7.84 -4.37 8.80
C ASN A 37 -7.22 -4.00 10.15
N SER A 38 -6.08 -3.29 10.17
CA SER A 38 -5.47 -2.84 11.41
C SER A 38 -6.42 -1.90 12.17
N VAL A 39 -6.67 -2.19 13.45
CA VAL A 39 -7.67 -1.48 14.26
C VAL A 39 -7.02 -0.34 15.03
N SER A 40 -7.38 0.89 14.69
CA SER A 40 -7.08 2.08 15.50
C SER A 40 -8.01 2.14 16.71
N ARG A 41 -7.44 2.28 17.91
CA ARG A 41 -8.21 2.56 19.16
C ARG A 41 -8.52 4.04 19.34
N PHE A 42 -7.95 4.88 18.48
CA PHE A 42 -8.10 6.33 18.50
C PHE A 42 -8.99 6.81 17.36
N GLN A 43 -9.56 8.00 17.52
CA GLN A 43 -10.30 8.66 16.45
C GLN A 43 -9.41 8.85 15.20
N PRO A 44 -9.98 8.82 13.99
CA PRO A 44 -9.23 9.15 12.78
C PRO A 44 -8.53 10.51 12.90
N ASN A 45 -7.29 10.59 12.41
CA ASN A 45 -6.42 11.77 12.48
C ASN A 45 -5.97 12.18 13.91
N ALA A 46 -6.09 11.31 14.91
CA ALA A 46 -5.61 11.56 16.27
C ALA A 46 -4.09 11.28 16.47
N ALA A 47 -3.37 10.87 15.43
CA ALA A 47 -1.94 10.59 15.53
C ALA A 47 -1.09 11.87 15.49
N ALA A 48 0.20 11.75 15.78
CA ALA A 48 1.21 12.80 15.57
C ALA A 48 1.47 13.12 14.07
N PHE A 49 0.75 12.47 13.15
CA PHE A 49 0.96 12.49 11.71
C PHE A 49 -0.31 12.91 10.96
N LYS A 50 -0.15 13.44 9.74
CA LYS A 50 -1.22 13.76 8.80
C LYS A 50 -0.84 13.35 7.39
N ILE A 51 -1.86 13.24 6.54
CA ILE A 51 -1.69 13.08 5.09
C ILE A 51 -1.71 14.46 4.45
N TYR A 52 -0.61 14.84 3.82
CA TYR A 52 -0.47 16.00 2.97
C TYR A 52 -0.60 15.57 1.52
N THR A 53 -1.27 16.40 0.72
CA THR A 53 -1.45 16.14 -0.71
C THR A 53 -1.07 17.37 -1.51
N ARG A 54 -0.38 17.17 -2.63
CA ARG A 54 0.05 18.24 -3.53
C ARG A 54 -0.06 17.77 -4.97
N SER A 55 -0.66 18.57 -5.83
CA SER A 55 -0.70 18.33 -7.27
C SER A 55 -0.59 19.65 -8.02
N ARG A 56 -0.25 19.59 -9.30
CA ARG A 56 -0.30 20.75 -10.21
C ARG A 56 -1.75 21.08 -10.59
N SER A 57 -2.62 20.07 -10.62
CA SER A 57 -4.05 20.23 -10.86
C SER A 57 -4.80 20.40 -9.52
N PRO A 58 -5.78 21.31 -9.42
CA PRO A 58 -6.62 21.46 -8.22
C PRO A 58 -7.64 20.33 -8.04
N ARG A 59 -7.80 19.47 -9.05
CA ARG A 59 -8.72 18.33 -9.07
C ARG A 59 -8.00 17.08 -9.58
N VAL A 60 -8.54 15.90 -9.27
CA VAL A 60 -8.05 14.64 -9.85
C VAL A 60 -8.31 14.65 -11.36
N THR A 61 -7.27 14.62 -12.17
CA THR A 61 -7.34 14.65 -13.63
C THR A 61 -6.46 13.54 -14.19
N SER A 62 -6.86 12.93 -15.31
CA SER A 62 -6.03 11.92 -15.98
C SER A 62 -4.66 12.47 -16.34
N GLY A 63 -3.60 11.68 -16.12
CA GLY A 63 -2.23 12.04 -16.48
C GLY A 63 -1.52 12.98 -15.50
N GLU A 64 -2.21 13.52 -14.48
CA GLU A 64 -1.61 14.38 -13.46
C GLU A 64 -1.52 13.63 -12.12
N PRO A 65 -0.32 13.41 -11.58
CA PRO A 65 -0.17 12.73 -10.30
C PRO A 65 -0.51 13.65 -9.12
N ILE A 66 -0.84 13.03 -8.00
CA ILE A 66 -0.92 13.68 -6.70
C ILE A 66 0.22 13.15 -5.84
N GLU A 67 1.11 14.02 -5.38
CA GLU A 67 2.06 13.67 -4.33
C GLU A 67 1.29 13.52 -3.02
N VAL A 68 1.41 12.36 -2.39
CA VAL A 68 0.77 12.03 -1.12
C VAL A 68 1.86 11.76 -0.10
N THR A 69 1.89 12.55 0.97
CA THR A 69 2.92 12.46 2.01
C THR A 69 2.26 12.18 3.36
N ILE A 70 2.67 11.10 4.02
CA ILE A 70 2.46 10.92 5.46
C ILE A 70 3.62 11.61 6.16
N GLY A 71 3.33 12.56 7.03
CA GLY A 71 4.35 13.27 7.79
C GLY A 71 3.82 13.83 9.10
N PRO A 72 4.70 14.31 9.99
CA PRO A 72 4.31 14.87 11.28
C PRO A 72 3.46 16.12 11.06
N PHE A 73 2.40 16.30 11.85
CA PHE A 73 1.49 17.44 11.63
C PHE A 73 2.09 18.79 12.05
N SER A 74 3.12 18.74 12.88
CA SER A 74 3.89 19.88 13.41
C SER A 74 5.37 19.50 13.45
N SER A 75 6.26 20.45 13.19
CA SER A 75 7.71 20.25 13.29
C SER A 75 8.15 19.82 14.69
N SER A 76 7.42 20.23 15.73
CA SER A 76 7.68 19.81 17.12
C SER A 76 7.46 18.31 17.35
N LEU A 77 6.81 17.59 16.43
CA LEU A 77 6.48 16.17 16.54
C LEU A 77 7.38 15.29 15.68
N ASN A 78 8.47 15.83 15.11
CA ASN A 78 9.42 15.09 14.26
C ASN A 78 10.12 13.91 14.95
N PHE A 79 10.03 13.81 16.28
CA PHE A 79 10.57 12.69 17.05
C PHE A 79 9.67 11.45 17.03
N PHE A 80 8.39 11.58 16.67
CA PHE A 80 7.51 10.42 16.48
C PHE A 80 7.86 9.72 15.17
N ASN A 81 7.87 8.37 15.21
CA ASN A 81 8.10 7.53 14.04
C ASN A 81 7.02 6.45 13.92
N PHE A 82 6.85 5.91 12.73
CA PHE A 82 6.04 4.73 12.43
C PHE A 82 6.86 3.65 11.71
N THR A 83 6.51 2.39 11.94
CA THR A 83 7.23 1.20 11.45
C THR A 83 6.45 0.50 10.36
N ASP A 84 5.22 0.08 10.67
CA ASP A 84 4.30 -0.49 9.69
C ASP A 84 3.34 0.60 9.20
N PHE A 85 2.99 0.54 7.92
CA PHE A 85 1.95 1.39 7.37
C PHE A 85 1.33 0.81 6.11
N ILE A 86 0.15 1.31 5.77
CA ILE A 86 -0.41 1.24 4.42
C ILE A 86 -1.00 2.60 4.06
N LEU A 87 -0.87 2.99 2.80
CA LEU A 87 -1.50 4.15 2.19
C LEU A 87 -2.18 3.68 0.92
N TYR A 88 -3.44 4.07 0.75
CA TYR A 88 -4.27 3.74 -0.40
C TYR A 88 -5.27 4.85 -0.66
N ALA A 89 -5.85 4.88 -1.86
CA ALA A 89 -6.89 5.83 -2.22
C ALA A 89 -8.23 5.11 -2.33
N THR A 90 -9.30 5.70 -1.81
CA THR A 90 -10.64 5.15 -1.79
C THR A 90 -11.65 6.19 -2.25
N PRO A 91 -12.69 5.81 -3.01
CA PRO A 91 -13.73 6.75 -3.41
C PRO A 91 -14.65 7.14 -2.25
N LEU A 92 -15.16 8.37 -2.29
CA LEU A 92 -16.24 8.83 -1.41
C LEU A 92 -17.57 8.80 -2.15
N ASN A 93 -18.62 8.34 -1.47
CA ASN A 93 -19.96 8.10 -2.02
C ASN A 93 -19.99 7.13 -3.22
N THR A 94 -20.09 5.83 -2.91
CA THR A 94 -20.44 4.79 -3.89
C THR A 94 -21.95 4.70 -4.17
N ALA A 95 -22.79 5.47 -3.45
CA ALA A 95 -24.23 5.29 -3.37
C ALA A 95 -25.00 5.47 -4.70
N ASN A 96 -24.42 6.13 -5.70
CA ASN A 96 -25.09 6.42 -6.99
C ASN A 96 -24.37 5.80 -8.20
N LEU A 97 -23.37 4.97 -7.97
CA LEU A 97 -22.76 4.17 -9.04
C LEU A 97 -23.22 2.73 -8.80
N GLU A 98 -24.04 2.21 -9.71
CA GLU A 98 -24.37 0.79 -9.81
C GLU A 98 -23.08 0.02 -10.14
N VAL A 99 -22.21 -0.11 -9.15
CA VAL A 99 -21.05 -0.97 -9.24
C VAL A 99 -21.41 -2.18 -8.39
N GLU A 100 -21.52 -3.34 -9.03
CA GLU A 100 -21.64 -4.63 -8.35
C GLU A 100 -20.42 -4.85 -7.43
N PHE A 101 -20.51 -4.35 -6.21
CA PHE A 101 -19.61 -4.63 -5.11
C PHE A 101 -20.19 -5.76 -4.28
N VAL A 102 -20.16 -6.97 -4.85
CA VAL A 102 -20.39 -8.18 -4.07
C VAL A 102 -19.16 -8.40 -3.17
N GLY A 103 -19.25 -7.95 -1.92
CA GLY A 103 -18.54 -8.58 -0.80
C GLY A 103 -17.16 -8.08 -0.38
N THR A 104 -16.65 -6.93 -0.82
CA THR A 104 -15.38 -6.37 -0.31
C THR A 104 -15.51 -4.89 0.00
N GLY A 105 -14.76 -4.40 1.01
CA GLY A 105 -14.78 -3.00 1.46
C GLY A 105 -14.48 -2.01 0.34
N GLN A 106 -14.49 -0.70 0.65
CA GLN A 106 -14.32 0.31 -0.38
C GLN A 106 -13.07 0.08 -1.25
N PRO A 107 -13.20 0.14 -2.58
CA PRO A 107 -12.14 -0.30 -3.49
C PRO A 107 -10.93 0.63 -3.38
N HIS A 108 -9.73 0.04 -3.45
CA HIS A 108 -8.52 0.81 -3.64
C HIS A 108 -8.40 1.18 -5.13
N VAL A 109 -8.12 2.44 -5.41
CA VAL A 109 -8.09 2.99 -6.78
C VAL A 109 -6.81 3.75 -7.06
N GLY A 110 -6.45 3.82 -8.34
CA GLY A 110 -5.20 4.44 -8.81
C GLY A 110 -3.98 3.54 -8.64
N VAL A 111 -2.81 4.09 -8.96
CA VAL A 111 -1.52 3.40 -8.85
C VAL A 111 -0.57 4.26 -8.03
N PHE A 112 0.16 3.63 -7.11
CA PHE A 112 1.14 4.29 -6.27
C PHE A 112 2.55 4.06 -6.81
N GLN A 113 3.38 5.10 -6.73
CA GLN A 113 4.80 5.06 -7.05
C GLN A 113 5.58 5.64 -5.86
N LEU A 114 6.30 4.76 -5.17
CA LEU A 114 7.11 5.13 -4.01
C LEU A 114 8.44 5.75 -4.44
N PHE A 115 8.79 6.92 -3.86
CA PHE A 115 10.12 7.50 -4.06
C PHE A 115 11.21 6.62 -3.43
N ASP A 116 12.33 6.46 -4.13
CA ASP A 116 13.43 5.58 -3.71
C ASP A 116 13.93 5.88 -2.29
N LYS A 117 14.00 7.17 -1.91
CA LYS A 117 14.44 7.60 -0.57
C LYS A 117 13.56 7.06 0.57
N TRP A 118 12.33 6.67 0.29
CA TRP A 118 11.37 6.13 1.26
C TRP A 118 11.13 4.62 1.08
N ARG A 119 11.87 3.95 0.19
CA ARG A 119 11.70 2.53 -0.13
C ARG A 119 12.21 1.59 0.94
N ALA A 120 13.02 2.06 1.91
CA ALA A 120 13.55 1.20 2.98
C ALA A 120 12.41 0.45 3.68
N GLY A 121 12.24 -0.84 3.35
CA GLY A 121 11.22 -1.70 3.91
C GLY A 121 9.77 -1.48 3.46
N ALA A 122 9.56 -0.55 2.53
CA ALA A 122 8.27 -0.20 1.99
C ALA A 122 8.21 -0.53 0.50
N GLY A 123 7.03 -0.91 0.01
CA GLY A 123 6.83 -1.26 -1.39
C GLY A 123 5.38 -1.09 -1.81
N GLY A 124 5.17 -1.15 -3.13
CA GLY A 124 3.83 -1.24 -3.68
C GLY A 124 3.18 -2.57 -3.33
N LEU A 125 1.89 -2.53 -3.05
CA LEU A 125 1.06 -3.68 -2.72
C LEU A 125 -0.14 -3.68 -3.65
N ASN A 126 -0.65 -4.89 -3.91
CA ASN A 126 -1.89 -5.09 -4.65
C ASN A 126 -2.94 -5.63 -3.68
N CYS A 127 -3.76 -4.74 -3.13
CA CYS A 127 -4.71 -5.05 -2.07
C CYS A 127 -6.16 -5.14 -2.55
N ASN A 128 -6.49 -4.56 -3.70
CA ASN A 128 -7.76 -4.76 -4.40
C ASN A 128 -7.67 -6.02 -5.26
N PRO A 129 -8.56 -7.01 -5.08
CA PRO A 129 -8.56 -8.23 -5.89
C PRO A 129 -8.65 -7.99 -7.40
N ARG A 130 -9.21 -6.85 -7.81
CA ARG A 130 -9.39 -6.47 -9.21
C ARG A 130 -8.23 -5.65 -9.77
N SER A 131 -7.35 -5.13 -8.92
CA SER A 131 -6.22 -4.33 -9.39
C SER A 131 -5.16 -5.23 -10.04
N ARG A 132 -4.61 -4.74 -11.14
CA ARG A 132 -3.46 -5.33 -11.83
C ARG A 132 -2.17 -4.55 -11.57
N ALA A 133 -2.22 -3.58 -10.67
CA ALA A 133 -1.15 -2.66 -10.36
C ALA A 133 -0.99 -2.47 -8.84
N GLU A 134 0.08 -1.78 -8.44
CA GLU A 134 0.34 -1.39 -7.07
C GLU A 134 -0.68 -0.31 -6.63
N ASP A 135 -1.85 -0.75 -6.17
CA ASP A 135 -2.98 0.11 -5.77
C ASP A 135 -2.87 0.67 -4.35
N SER A 136 -1.81 0.26 -3.65
CA SER A 136 -1.48 0.64 -2.30
C SER A 136 0.03 0.66 -2.15
N VAL A 137 0.52 1.35 -1.13
CA VAL A 137 1.91 1.30 -0.71
C VAL A 137 1.97 1.04 0.78
N GLY A 138 2.89 0.20 1.23
CA GLY A 138 2.97 -0.13 2.65
C GLY A 138 4.28 -0.78 3.07
N ALA A 139 4.41 -0.92 4.37
CA ALA A 139 5.46 -1.64 5.07
C ALA A 139 4.82 -2.52 6.14
N PHE A 140 5.31 -3.76 6.27
CA PHE A 140 4.82 -4.76 7.23
C PHE A 140 5.98 -5.54 7.89
N GLU A 141 7.17 -4.94 7.86
CA GLU A 141 8.39 -5.59 8.32
C GLU A 141 8.35 -5.93 9.81
N GLU A 142 7.64 -5.16 10.64
CA GLU A 142 7.55 -5.48 12.06
C GLU A 142 6.79 -6.80 12.27
N ARG A 143 5.70 -7.03 11.52
CA ARG A 143 4.99 -8.33 11.50
C ARG A 143 5.88 -9.45 10.96
N LEU A 144 6.57 -9.22 9.84
CA LEU A 144 7.43 -10.23 9.23
C LEU A 144 8.55 -10.65 10.19
N LEU A 145 9.19 -9.67 10.84
CA LEU A 145 10.23 -9.88 11.82
C LEU A 145 9.72 -10.62 13.06
N ALA A 146 8.52 -10.27 13.56
CA ALA A 146 7.90 -10.99 14.67
C ALA A 146 7.68 -12.48 14.32
N THR A 147 7.16 -12.75 13.12
CA THR A 147 6.99 -14.12 12.61
C THR A 147 8.34 -14.84 12.50
N PHE A 148 9.37 -14.21 11.92
CA PHE A 148 10.68 -14.86 11.80
C PHE A 148 11.35 -15.12 13.16
N LYS A 149 11.23 -14.21 14.12
CA LYS A 149 11.75 -14.41 15.49
C LYS A 149 11.06 -15.57 16.19
N GLN A 150 9.79 -15.82 15.91
CA GLN A 150 9.05 -16.97 16.44
C GLN A 150 9.57 -18.30 15.87
N TYR A 151 9.83 -18.36 14.56
CA TYR A 151 10.33 -19.59 13.92
C TYR A 151 11.83 -19.84 14.13
N TYR A 152 12.62 -18.78 14.31
CA TYR A 152 14.09 -18.84 14.45
C TYR A 152 14.56 -18.07 15.69
N PRO A 153 14.14 -18.46 16.91
CA PRO A 153 14.39 -17.69 18.13
C PRO A 153 15.88 -17.54 18.48
N ASN A 154 16.72 -18.48 18.05
CA ASN A 154 18.15 -18.50 18.37
C ASN A 154 19.02 -17.83 17.29
N ASN A 155 18.44 -17.19 16.27
CA ASN A 155 19.21 -16.53 15.22
C ASN A 155 19.74 -15.15 15.70
N PRO A 156 21.07 -14.97 15.84
CA PRO A 156 21.66 -13.74 16.37
C PRO A 156 21.51 -12.53 15.44
N MET A 157 21.27 -12.73 14.14
CA MET A 157 20.99 -11.63 13.22
C MET A 157 19.58 -11.10 13.43
N LEU A 158 18.58 -11.99 13.54
CA LEU A 158 17.19 -11.59 13.73
C LEU A 158 16.98 -10.88 15.07
N SER A 159 17.65 -11.31 16.14
CA SER A 159 17.53 -10.68 17.46
C SER A 159 17.97 -9.21 17.47
N ARG A 160 18.96 -8.85 16.64
CA ARG A 160 19.51 -7.49 16.48
C ARG A 160 18.80 -6.67 15.40
N TYR A 161 18.05 -7.32 14.52
CA TYR A 161 17.33 -6.62 13.46
C TYR A 161 16.12 -5.88 14.04
N HIS A 162 15.93 -4.65 13.59
CA HIS A 162 14.79 -3.79 13.92
C HIS A 162 14.13 -3.33 12.63
N ALA A 163 12.81 -3.28 12.61
CA ALA A 163 12.08 -2.71 11.49
C ALA A 163 12.48 -1.23 11.31
N PRO A 164 12.78 -0.77 10.08
CA PRO A 164 12.97 0.63 9.76
C PRO A 164 11.86 1.52 10.33
N ALA A 165 12.25 2.49 11.15
CA ALA A 165 11.38 3.52 11.65
C ALA A 165 11.43 4.73 10.71
N ARG A 166 10.27 5.32 10.42
CA ARG A 166 10.12 6.44 9.48
C ARG A 166 9.33 7.56 10.17
N ASN A 167 9.77 8.80 10.03
CA ASN A 167 8.95 9.95 10.43
C ASN A 167 8.09 10.47 9.26
N GLN A 168 8.45 10.11 8.03
CA GLN A 168 7.79 10.58 6.82
C GLN A 168 7.87 9.50 5.72
N VAL A 169 6.85 9.44 4.88
CA VAL A 169 6.83 8.72 3.60
C VAL A 169 6.11 9.57 2.58
N SER A 170 6.63 9.66 1.37
CA SER A 170 6.00 10.36 0.25
C SER A 170 5.96 9.48 -0.99
N VAL A 171 4.87 9.57 -1.74
CA VAL A 171 4.60 8.80 -2.94
C VAL A 171 3.92 9.66 -3.99
N LEU A 172 4.03 9.26 -5.26
CA LEU A 172 3.14 9.75 -6.30
C LEU A 172 1.97 8.79 -6.45
N TRP A 173 0.76 9.33 -6.49
CA TRP A 173 -0.45 8.60 -6.83
C TRP A 173 -0.93 9.03 -8.21
N TRP A 174 -1.13 8.05 -9.09
CA TRP A 174 -1.59 8.24 -10.45
C TRP A 174 -3.05 7.78 -10.57
N PRO A 175 -3.98 8.66 -10.99
CA PRO A 175 -5.38 8.26 -11.15
C PRO A 175 -5.53 7.27 -12.30
N THR A 176 -6.14 6.12 -12.02
CA THR A 176 -6.57 5.16 -13.05
C THR A 176 -7.89 5.60 -13.68
N LYS A 177 -8.27 4.97 -14.80
CA LYS A 177 -9.59 5.18 -15.42
C LYS A 177 -10.73 4.93 -14.42
N GLU A 178 -10.59 3.93 -13.55
CA GLU A 178 -11.55 3.61 -12.49
C GLU A 178 -11.65 4.74 -11.45
N ALA A 179 -10.53 5.31 -10.99
CA ALA A 179 -10.54 6.42 -10.05
C ALA A 179 -11.33 7.63 -10.59
N LEU A 180 -11.25 7.87 -11.90
CA LEU A 180 -11.93 8.99 -12.57
C LEU A 180 -13.46 8.80 -12.69
N LEU A 181 -13.97 7.58 -12.44
CA LEU A 181 -15.42 7.32 -12.40
C LEU A 181 -16.08 7.87 -11.14
N TYR A 182 -15.32 8.13 -10.08
CA TYR A 182 -15.85 8.60 -8.80
C TYR A 182 -15.90 10.12 -8.71
N PRO A 183 -16.78 10.71 -7.87
CA PRO A 183 -16.90 12.16 -7.77
C PRO A 183 -15.77 12.72 -6.90
N GLU A 184 -15.38 11.96 -5.89
CA GLU A 184 -14.39 12.34 -4.91
C GLU A 184 -13.53 11.14 -4.54
N ILE A 185 -12.24 11.39 -4.36
CA ILE A 185 -11.24 10.43 -3.91
C ILE A 185 -10.67 10.90 -2.58
N LYS A 186 -10.44 9.98 -1.65
CA LYS A 186 -9.78 10.26 -0.38
C LYS A 186 -8.60 9.32 -0.18
N PHE A 187 -7.52 9.85 0.36
CA PHE A 187 -6.37 9.04 0.77
C PHE A 187 -6.54 8.61 2.22
N VAL A 188 -6.33 7.34 2.47
CA VAL A 188 -6.41 6.73 3.79
C VAL A 188 -5.10 6.05 4.08
N ALA A 189 -4.59 6.24 5.30
CA ALA A 189 -3.45 5.49 5.78
C ALA A 189 -3.74 4.88 7.14
N ASN A 190 -3.27 3.66 7.35
CA ASN A 190 -3.12 3.10 8.68
C ASN A 190 -1.63 3.06 8.99
N ILE A 191 -1.23 3.56 10.15
CA ILE A 191 0.17 3.60 10.59
C ILE A 191 0.31 2.99 11.97
N LYS A 192 1.42 2.29 12.21
CA LYS A 192 1.78 1.76 13.53
C LYS A 192 2.86 2.64 14.15
N SER A 193 2.54 3.30 15.25
CA SER A 193 3.45 4.18 15.99
C SER A 193 3.32 3.91 17.49
N MET A 194 4.45 3.86 18.22
CA MET A 194 4.47 3.55 19.66
C MET A 194 3.63 2.32 20.05
N GLY A 195 3.70 1.25 19.24
CA GLY A 195 2.95 0.01 19.46
C GLY A 195 1.44 0.08 19.20
N ASN A 196 0.92 1.23 18.78
CA ASN A 196 -0.50 1.45 18.51
C ASN A 196 -0.75 1.72 17.02
N TRP A 197 -1.90 1.27 16.53
CA TRP A 197 -2.39 1.62 15.21
C TRP A 197 -3.16 2.93 15.24
N PHE A 198 -2.94 3.76 14.24
CA PHE A 198 -3.66 5.00 14.01
C PHE A 198 -4.16 5.06 12.58
N LYS A 199 -5.38 5.58 12.40
CA LYS A 199 -5.96 5.83 11.08
C LYS A 199 -5.83 7.30 10.72
N LEU A 200 -5.29 7.57 9.54
CA LEU A 200 -5.20 8.89 8.94
C LEU A 200 -6.11 8.97 7.71
N GLN A 201 -6.70 10.13 7.48
CA GLN A 201 -7.56 10.41 6.35
C GLN A 201 -7.27 11.81 5.82
N SER A 202 -7.02 11.93 4.52
CA SER A 202 -6.88 13.22 3.86
C SER A 202 -8.22 13.93 3.73
N THR A 203 -8.16 15.23 3.43
CA THR A 203 -9.29 15.93 2.82
C THR A 203 -9.63 15.25 1.48
N PRO A 204 -10.92 15.11 1.14
CA PRO A 204 -11.35 14.62 -0.17
C PRO A 204 -10.86 15.48 -1.33
N TRP A 205 -10.48 14.85 -2.43
CA TRP A 205 -10.17 15.49 -3.70
C TRP A 205 -11.35 15.31 -4.66
N LYS A 206 -11.83 16.40 -5.25
CA LYS A 206 -12.82 16.34 -6.33
C LYS A 206 -12.18 15.84 -7.61
N VAL A 207 -12.91 15.00 -8.34
CA VAL A 207 -12.51 14.53 -9.66
C VAL A 207 -12.95 15.54 -10.71
N ASN A 208 -12.08 15.84 -11.68
CA ASN A 208 -12.40 16.71 -12.79
C ASN A 208 -13.31 15.98 -13.78
N ARG A 209 -14.64 16.18 -13.64
CA ARG A 209 -15.63 15.59 -14.52
C ARG A 209 -16.12 16.61 -15.54
N PRO A 210 -16.32 16.22 -16.82
CA PRO A 210 -16.89 17.11 -17.84
C PRO A 210 -18.27 17.67 -17.46
N VAL A 211 -19.05 16.93 -16.67
CA VAL A 211 -20.41 17.32 -16.26
C VAL A 211 -20.43 18.55 -15.36
N ASP A 212 -19.35 18.82 -14.62
CA ASP A 212 -19.25 19.99 -13.72
C ASP A 212 -19.13 21.32 -14.49
N GLN A 213 -18.85 21.30 -15.80
CA GLN A 213 -18.76 22.50 -16.65
C GLN A 213 -20.13 23.04 -17.09
N TRP A 214 -21.20 22.29 -16.87
CA TRP A 214 -22.56 22.66 -17.28
C TRP A 214 -23.45 23.05 -16.09
N ALA A 215 -22.90 23.05 -14.88
CA ALA A 215 -23.59 23.37 -13.62
C ALA A 215 -23.25 24.77 -13.07
N SER A 216 -22.63 25.63 -13.89
CA SER A 216 -22.31 27.03 -13.57
C SER A 216 -23.25 28.00 -14.25
#